data_AF-X6LYW5-F1
#
_entry.id   AF-X6LYW5-F1
#
_cell.length_a   1.000
_cell.length_b   1.000
_cell.length_c   1.000
_cell.angle_alpha   90.00
_cell.angle_beta   90.00
_cell.angle_gamma   90.00
#
_symmetry.space_group_name_H-M   'P 1'
#
loop_
_entity.id
_entity.type
_entity.pdbx_description
1 polymer ?
#
loop_
_entity_poly.entity_id
_entity_poly.type
_entity_poly.pdbx_seq_one_letter_code
_entity_poly.pdbx_strand_id
1 'polypeptide(L)'
;ETRDPEGKFKPNVVNTVVFLVSTVQQVTTFAANYAGYPFMQAIGENKKLYRTIMILCGICFACALNWFPEFNEYMQISELPSEEFRNNLIALMIADLFISITWERLCRSFLRKVPHSLVRPILDYPNEKLVTEIRKKHINKKIEERQKQGDTGLWAQIKKQSQMIQKIQQEQAQTQGHLSSKR
;
A
#
# COMPACT_ATOMS: atom_id res chain seq x y z
N GLU A 1 -3.71 -34.93 24.02
CA GLU A 1 -3.42 -33.52 23.69
C GLU A 1 -2.76 -32.85 24.88
N THR A 2 -1.55 -32.33 24.69
CA THR A 2 -0.71 -31.77 25.75
C THR A 2 -1.26 -30.42 26.19
N ARG A 3 -2.06 -30.41 27.27
CA ARG A 3 -2.40 -29.20 28.04
C ARG A 3 -1.21 -28.73 28.88
N ASP A 4 -0.04 -28.69 28.26
CA ASP A 4 1.21 -28.27 28.88
C ASP A 4 1.55 -26.88 28.34
N PRO A 5 1.48 -25.82 29.17
CA PRO A 5 1.80 -24.46 28.74
C PRO A 5 3.28 -24.29 28.32
N GLU A 6 4.18 -25.20 28.73
CA GLU A 6 5.59 -25.23 28.34
C GLU A 6 5.86 -26.16 27.13
N GLY A 7 4.81 -26.74 26.55
CA GLY A 7 4.91 -27.66 25.43
C GLY A 7 5.41 -26.98 24.15
N LYS A 8 6.26 -27.67 23.39
CA LYS A 8 6.69 -27.21 22.06
C LYS A 8 5.49 -27.12 21.11
N PHE A 9 5.39 -26.01 20.37
CA PHE A 9 4.33 -25.81 19.38
C PHE A 9 4.31 -26.96 18.36
N LYS A 10 3.11 -27.51 18.13
CA LYS A 10 2.85 -28.51 17.09
C LYS A 10 1.67 -28.02 16.23
N PRO A 11 1.85 -27.92 14.90
CA PRO A 11 0.76 -27.61 13.99
C PRO A 11 -0.39 -28.60 14.17
N ASN A 12 -1.62 -28.10 14.24
CA ASN A 12 -2.81 -28.93 14.29
C ASN A 12 -4.00 -28.21 13.66
N VAL A 13 -5.07 -28.97 13.41
CA VAL A 13 -6.29 -28.48 12.74
C VAL A 13 -6.96 -27.36 13.56
N VAL A 14 -7.01 -27.50 14.89
CA VAL A 14 -7.68 -26.51 15.76
C VAL A 14 -6.97 -25.16 15.70
N ASN A 15 -5.64 -25.14 15.83
CA ASN A 15 -4.81 -23.95 15.72
C ASN A 15 -5.00 -23.27 14.36
N THR A 16 -5.06 -24.07 13.30
CA THR A 16 -5.28 -23.60 11.93
C THR A 16 -6.63 -22.91 11.79
N VAL A 17 -7.70 -23.57 12.24
CA VAL A 17 -9.07 -23.02 12.19
C VAL A 17 -9.17 -21.74 13.01
N VAL A 18 -8.68 -21.76 14.26
CA VAL A 18 -8.72 -20.58 15.15
C VAL A 18 -7.91 -19.43 14.55
N PHE A 19 -6.74 -19.69 14.00
CA PHE A 19 -5.92 -18.67 13.33
C PHE A 19 -6.65 -18.05 12.14
N LEU A 20 -7.17 -18.87 11.21
CA LEU A 20 -7.85 -18.38 10.01
C LEU A 20 -9.13 -17.59 10.34
N VAL A 21 -9.96 -18.15 11.23
CA VAL A 21 -11.23 -17.52 11.64
C VAL A 21 -10.95 -16.22 12.40
N SER A 22 -10.06 -16.23 13.39
CA SER A 22 -9.74 -15.02 14.17
C SER A 22 -9.09 -13.93 13.31
N THR A 23 -8.28 -14.30 12.31
CA THR A 23 -7.68 -13.33 11.40
C THR A 23 -8.74 -12.67 10.51
N VAL A 24 -9.65 -13.46 9.93
CA VAL A 24 -10.77 -12.90 9.18
C VAL A 24 -11.66 -12.03 10.07
N GLN A 25 -11.99 -12.48 11.28
CA GLN A 25 -12.79 -11.71 12.24
C GLN A 25 -12.15 -10.36 12.61
N GLN A 26 -10.83 -10.30 12.77
CA GLN A 26 -10.11 -9.05 13.01
C GLN A 26 -10.30 -8.08 11.82
N VAL A 27 -10.17 -8.58 10.59
CA VAL A 27 -10.38 -7.78 9.38
C VAL A 27 -11.85 -7.35 9.25
N THR A 28 -12.80 -8.25 9.51
CA THR A 28 -14.25 -7.98 9.52
C THR A 28 -14.59 -6.89 10.53
N THR A 29 -14.06 -6.99 11.75
CA THR A 29 -14.31 -6.04 12.83
C THR A 29 -13.77 -4.66 12.47
N PHE A 30 -12.56 -4.61 11.91
CA PHE A 30 -12.00 -3.35 11.42
C PHE A 30 -12.86 -2.74 10.31
N ALA A 31 -13.29 -3.55 9.34
CA ALA A 31 -14.10 -3.08 8.22
C ALA A 31 -15.51 -2.62 8.64
N ALA A 32 -16.17 -3.33 9.55
CA ALA A 32 -17.50 -3.00 10.06
C ALA A 32 -17.46 -1.72 10.91
N ASN A 33 -16.46 -1.58 11.78
CA ASN A 33 -16.32 -0.41 12.65
C ASN A 33 -15.80 0.84 11.95
N TYR A 34 -15.36 0.72 10.69
CA TYR A 34 -14.93 1.88 9.93
C TYR A 34 -16.12 2.80 9.61
N ALA A 35 -16.18 3.94 10.29
CA ALA A 35 -17.33 4.84 10.24
C ALA A 35 -17.47 5.61 8.92
N GLY A 36 -16.35 5.96 8.27
CA GLY A 36 -16.34 6.85 7.11
C GLY A 36 -16.74 8.29 7.46
N TYR A 37 -17.48 8.93 6.57
CA TYR A 37 -17.89 10.33 6.70
C TYR A 37 -18.67 10.63 8.00
N PRO A 38 -18.60 11.86 8.54
CA PRO A 38 -17.94 13.06 7.97
C PRO A 38 -16.44 13.20 8.25
N PHE A 39 -15.89 12.55 9.28
CA PHE A 39 -14.52 12.81 9.75
C PHE A 39 -13.44 11.93 9.09
N MET A 40 -13.85 10.88 8.36
CA MET A 40 -12.97 10.01 7.59
C MET A 40 -13.51 9.83 6.17
N GLN A 41 -12.63 9.53 5.21
CA GLN A 41 -13.03 9.13 3.85
C GLN A 41 -13.79 7.80 3.89
N ALA A 42 -14.66 7.51 2.93
CA ALA A 42 -15.28 6.19 2.85
C ALA A 42 -14.23 5.11 2.56
N ILE A 43 -14.46 3.85 2.99
CA ILE A 43 -13.52 2.72 2.77
C ILE A 43 -13.17 2.60 1.28
N GLY A 44 -14.16 2.73 0.39
CA GLY A 44 -13.96 2.61 -1.06
C GLY A 44 -13.16 3.76 -1.69
N GLU A 45 -13.13 4.94 -1.07
CA GLU A 45 -12.36 6.09 -1.55
C GLU A 45 -10.88 5.95 -1.16
N ASN A 46 -10.61 5.39 0.03
CA ASN A 46 -9.25 5.07 0.45
C ASN A 46 -8.74 3.79 -0.22
N LYS A 47 -8.25 3.93 -1.46
CA LYS A 47 -7.74 2.82 -2.28
C LYS A 47 -6.67 1.98 -1.57
N LYS A 48 -5.82 2.59 -0.75
CA LYS A 48 -4.76 1.87 -0.01
C LYS A 48 -5.37 0.96 1.04
N LEU A 49 -6.30 1.49 1.83
CA LEU A 49 -6.99 0.73 2.87
C LEU A 49 -7.85 -0.39 2.27
N TYR A 50 -8.64 -0.07 1.24
CA TYR A 50 -9.47 -1.05 0.55
C TYR A 50 -8.64 -2.22 -0.01
N ARG A 51 -7.53 -1.92 -0.71
CA ARG A 51 -6.63 -2.96 -1.23
C ARG A 51 -6.03 -3.82 -0.11
N THR A 52 -5.68 -3.20 1.02
CA THR A 52 -5.11 -3.93 2.17
C THR A 52 -6.12 -4.92 2.74
N ILE A 53 -7.36 -4.50 2.96
CA ILE A 53 -8.45 -5.37 3.43
C ILE A 53 -8.66 -6.53 2.44
N MET A 54 -8.74 -6.23 1.14
CA MET A 54 -8.93 -7.26 0.11
C MET A 54 -7.76 -8.25 0.05
N ILE A 55 -6.52 -7.78 0.18
CA ILE A 55 -5.34 -8.65 0.22
C ILE A 55 -5.35 -9.55 1.46
N LEU A 56 -5.66 -8.99 2.64
CA LEU A 56 -5.71 -9.76 3.89
C LEU A 56 -6.79 -10.85 3.83
N CYS A 57 -7.99 -10.52 3.36
CA CYS A 57 -9.04 -11.51 3.12
C CYS A 57 -8.57 -12.55 2.09
N GLY A 58 -8.00 -12.12 0.97
CA GLY A 58 -7.50 -13.00 -0.09
C GLY A 58 -6.45 -14.00 0.39
N ILE A 59 -5.50 -13.56 1.22
CA ILE A 59 -4.50 -14.44 1.83
C ILE A 59 -5.17 -15.47 2.73
N CYS A 60 -6.11 -15.07 3.60
CA CYS A 60 -6.80 -16.00 4.49
C CYS A 60 -7.59 -17.07 3.71
N PHE A 61 -8.30 -16.67 2.65
CA PHE A 61 -9.04 -17.61 1.80
C PHE A 61 -8.11 -18.49 0.96
N ALA A 62 -7.00 -17.96 0.44
CA ALA A 62 -6.00 -18.75 -0.26
C ALA A 62 -5.35 -19.81 0.65
N CYS A 63 -5.11 -19.47 1.91
CA CYS A 63 -4.63 -20.41 2.93
C CYS A 63 -5.67 -21.50 3.20
N ALA A 64 -6.93 -21.12 3.42
CA ALA A 64 -8.03 -22.06 3.66
C ALA A 64 -8.27 -23.01 2.48
N LEU A 65 -8.13 -22.52 1.25
CA LEU A 65 -8.25 -23.29 0.01
C LEU A 65 -7.00 -24.13 -0.33
N ASN A 66 -5.91 -23.96 0.42
CA ASN A 66 -4.61 -24.58 0.16
C ASN A 66 -4.08 -24.31 -1.27
N TRP A 67 -4.23 -23.08 -1.77
CA TRP A 67 -3.74 -22.70 -3.11
C TRP A 67 -2.22 -22.66 -3.22
N PHE A 68 -1.53 -22.37 -2.12
CA PHE A 68 -0.07 -22.27 -2.05
C PHE A 68 0.43 -23.18 -0.91
N PRO A 69 0.67 -24.48 -1.16
CA PRO A 69 1.08 -25.43 -0.13
C PRO A 69 2.37 -25.04 0.58
N GLU A 70 3.36 -24.49 -0.14
CA GLU A 70 4.64 -24.06 0.43
C GLU A 70 4.46 -22.88 1.41
N PHE A 71 3.51 -21.99 1.11
CA PHE A 71 3.16 -20.89 2.01
C PHE A 71 2.45 -21.39 3.26
N ASN A 72 1.54 -22.36 3.11
CA ASN A 72 0.85 -22.98 4.23
C ASN A 72 1.82 -23.73 5.14
N GLU A 73 2.82 -24.42 4.60
CA GLU A 73 3.87 -25.07 5.38
C GLU A 73 4.72 -24.05 6.16
N TYR A 74 5.12 -22.95 5.52
CA TYR A 74 5.84 -21.86 6.18
C TYR A 74 5.05 -21.23 7.34
N MET A 75 3.74 -21.05 7.15
CA MET A 75 2.81 -20.53 8.16
C MET A 75 2.38 -21.59 9.19
N GLN A 76 2.87 -22.82 9.07
CA GLN A 76 2.52 -23.95 9.94
C GLN A 76 1.00 -24.23 10.00
N ILE A 77 0.34 -24.08 8.85
CA ILE A 77 -1.07 -24.38 8.64
C ILE A 77 -1.21 -25.88 8.42
N SER A 78 -1.93 -26.55 9.32
CA SER A 78 -2.20 -27.98 9.25
C SER A 78 -3.19 -28.28 8.14
N GLU A 79 -3.01 -29.42 7.48
CA GLU A 79 -3.97 -29.94 6.51
C GLU A 79 -5.35 -30.13 7.15
N LEU A 80 -6.39 -29.73 6.42
CA LEU A 80 -7.77 -29.87 6.86
C LEU A 80 -8.24 -31.33 6.63
N PRO A 81 -9.03 -31.91 7.56
CA PRO A 81 -9.32 -33.33 7.59
C PRO A 81 -10.19 -33.84 6.43
N SER A 82 -11.02 -32.97 5.84
CA SER A 82 -11.85 -33.32 4.69
C SER A 82 -12.19 -32.10 3.84
N GLU A 83 -12.49 -32.36 2.57
CA GLU A 83 -13.03 -31.38 1.62
C GLU A 83 -14.31 -30.72 2.13
N GLU A 84 -15.20 -31.51 2.73
CA GLU A 84 -16.43 -31.01 3.35
C GLU A 84 -16.13 -30.07 4.52
N PHE A 85 -15.19 -30.44 5.40
CA PHE A 85 -14.78 -29.59 6.51
C PHE A 85 -14.20 -28.26 6.03
N ARG A 86 -13.37 -28.29 4.98
CA ARG A 86 -12.82 -27.08 4.35
C ARG A 86 -13.92 -26.18 3.80
N ASN A 87 -14.86 -26.74 3.06
CA ASN A 87 -15.97 -25.97 2.50
C ASN A 87 -16.84 -25.35 3.59
N ASN A 88 -17.09 -26.08 4.68
CA ASN A 88 -17.81 -25.56 5.84
C ASN A 88 -17.05 -24.42 6.53
N LEU A 89 -15.72 -24.54 6.68
CA LEU A 89 -14.88 -23.49 7.24
C LEU A 89 -14.91 -22.21 6.37
N ILE A 90 -14.76 -22.36 5.06
CA ILE A 90 -14.82 -21.24 4.12
C ILE A 90 -16.20 -20.58 4.16
N ALA A 91 -17.27 -21.38 4.16
CA ALA A 91 -18.63 -20.87 4.28
C ALA A 91 -18.83 -20.10 5.59
N LEU A 92 -18.28 -20.60 6.71
CA LEU A 92 -18.30 -19.91 8.01
C LEU A 92 -17.57 -18.57 7.95
N MET A 93 -16.37 -18.52 7.36
CA MET A 93 -15.59 -17.28 7.21
C MET A 93 -16.31 -16.25 6.34
N ILE A 94 -16.95 -16.70 5.25
CA ILE A 94 -17.78 -15.85 4.38
C ILE A 94 -19.00 -15.34 5.15
N ALA A 95 -19.69 -16.23 5.88
CA ALA A 95 -20.85 -15.86 6.67
C ALA A 95 -20.50 -14.83 7.75
N ASP A 96 -19.38 -14.97 8.46
CA ASP A 96 -18.88 -13.98 9.43
C ASP A 96 -18.74 -12.58 8.80
N LEU A 97 -18.05 -12.49 7.65
CA LEU A 97 -17.86 -11.24 6.92
C LEU A 97 -19.19 -10.57 6.58
N PHE A 98 -20.11 -11.31 5.94
CA PHE A 98 -21.36 -10.73 5.45
C PHE A 98 -22.35 -10.44 6.57
N ILE A 99 -22.50 -11.34 7.54
CA ILE A 99 -23.44 -11.18 8.64
C ILE A 99 -23.02 -10.01 9.51
N SER A 100 -21.74 -9.91 9.88
CA SER A 100 -21.23 -8.84 10.74
C SER A 100 -21.39 -7.46 10.08
N ILE A 101 -21.02 -7.34 8.79
CA ILE A 101 -21.18 -6.09 8.05
C ILE A 101 -22.66 -5.73 7.88
N THR A 102 -23.51 -6.70 7.51
CA THR A 102 -24.95 -6.47 7.32
C THR A 102 -25.61 -6.05 8.63
N TRP A 103 -25.25 -6.71 9.73
CA TRP A 103 -25.74 -6.40 11.06
C TRP A 103 -25.37 -4.98 11.47
N GLU A 104 -24.12 -4.57 11.28
CA GLU A 104 -23.70 -3.20 11.55
C GLU A 104 -24.47 -2.18 10.70
N ARG A 105 -24.71 -2.47 9.41
CA ARG A 105 -25.50 -1.58 8.55
C ARG A 105 -26.95 -1.48 9.00
N LEU A 106 -27.54 -2.59 9.44
CA LEU A 106 -28.90 -2.62 9.98
C LEU A 106 -29.00 -1.81 11.27
N CYS A 107 -28.10 -2.05 12.23
CA CYS A 107 -28.02 -1.30 13.48
C CYS A 107 -27.80 0.19 13.22
N ARG A 108 -26.89 0.55 12.31
CA ARG A 108 -26.64 1.93 11.91
C ARG A 108 -27.87 2.57 11.27
N SER A 109 -28.63 1.85 10.44
CA SER A 109 -29.84 2.38 9.82
C SER A 109 -30.97 2.59 10.82
N PHE A 110 -31.12 1.68 11.79
CA PHE A 110 -32.22 1.71 12.75
C PHE A 110 -31.96 2.67 13.92
N LEU A 111 -30.73 2.68 14.45
CA LEU A 111 -30.38 3.41 15.68
C LEU A 111 -29.86 4.83 15.41
N ARG A 112 -29.29 5.10 14.23
CA ARG A 112 -28.58 6.37 13.98
C ARG A 112 -29.54 7.45 13.45
N LYS A 113 -30.04 8.31 14.34
CA LYS A 113 -30.65 9.60 13.97
C LYS A 113 -29.54 10.63 13.69
N VAL A 114 -28.91 10.60 12.52
CA VAL A 114 -27.86 11.57 12.17
C VAL A 114 -28.51 12.88 11.69
N PRO A 115 -28.18 14.05 12.25
CA PRO A 115 -28.57 15.32 11.66
C PRO A 115 -27.89 15.50 10.29
N HIS A 116 -28.69 15.79 9.27
CA HIS A 116 -28.30 15.87 7.85
C HIS A 116 -27.09 16.81 7.58
N SER A 117 -26.80 17.75 8.48
CA SER A 117 -25.68 18.70 8.37
C SER A 117 -24.29 18.06 8.56
N LEU A 118 -24.21 16.92 9.26
CA LEU A 118 -22.97 16.15 9.46
C LEU A 118 -22.81 14.99 8.48
N VAL A 119 -23.81 14.76 7.61
CA VAL A 119 -23.76 13.76 6.53
C VAL A 119 -23.08 14.31 5.29
N ARG A 120 -22.86 15.63 5.23
CA ARG A 120 -22.07 16.20 4.16
C ARG A 120 -20.69 15.53 4.22
N PRO A 121 -20.22 14.94 3.12
CA PRO A 121 -18.81 14.76 2.96
C PRO A 121 -18.14 16.10 3.27
N ILE A 122 -16.90 16.11 3.73
CA ILE A 122 -16.05 17.31 3.64
C ILE A 122 -15.76 17.54 2.14
N LEU A 123 -16.80 17.76 1.33
CA LEU A 123 -16.80 17.86 -0.13
C LEU A 123 -16.30 19.24 -0.59
N ASP A 124 -15.96 20.12 0.36
CA ASP A 124 -15.11 21.28 0.11
C ASP A 124 -13.62 20.96 0.27
N TYR A 125 -13.22 19.68 0.33
CA TYR A 125 -11.85 19.36 -0.02
C TYR A 125 -11.70 19.46 -1.55
N PRO A 126 -10.79 20.31 -2.06
CA PRO A 126 -10.57 20.43 -3.49
C PRO A 126 -10.31 19.03 -4.06
N ASN A 127 -11.04 18.66 -5.12
CA ASN A 127 -10.91 17.39 -5.84
C ASN A 127 -9.44 16.96 -5.89
N GLU A 128 -9.11 15.70 -5.60
CA GLU A 128 -7.74 15.17 -5.66
C GLU A 128 -7.04 15.57 -6.97
N LYS A 129 -7.79 15.61 -8.08
CA LYS A 129 -7.33 16.15 -9.36
C LYS A 129 -6.92 17.62 -9.26
N LEU A 130 -7.76 18.49 -8.68
CA LEU A 130 -7.47 19.90 -8.46
C LEU A 130 -6.25 20.11 -7.54
N VAL A 131 -6.11 19.35 -6.45
CA VAL A 131 -4.92 19.40 -5.57
C VAL A 131 -3.67 18.98 -6.32
N THR A 132 -3.78 17.92 -7.13
CA THR A 132 -2.67 17.41 -7.95
C THR A 132 -2.29 18.42 -9.03
N GLU A 133 -3.26 19.06 -9.67
CA GLU A 133 -3.04 20.12 -10.65
C GLU A 133 -2.42 21.37 -10.00
N ILE A 134 -2.88 21.80 -8.82
CA ILE A 134 -2.27 22.90 -8.05
C ILE A 134 -0.82 22.56 -7.70
N ARG A 135 -0.55 21.32 -7.27
CA ARG A 135 0.80 20.84 -6.94
C ARG A 135 1.70 20.81 -8.18
N LYS A 136 1.23 20.23 -9.29
CA LYS A 136 1.95 20.23 -10.58
C LYS A 136 2.26 21.65 -11.03
N LYS A 137 1.27 22.55 -10.94
CA LYS A 137 1.43 23.97 -11.28
C LYS A 137 2.48 24.64 -10.40
N HIS A 138 2.48 24.39 -9.09
CA HIS A 138 3.52 24.89 -8.19
C HIS A 138 4.91 24.33 -8.51
N ILE A 139 5.01 23.03 -8.80
CA ILE A 139 6.28 22.38 -9.16
C ILE A 139 6.81 22.95 -10.47
N ASN A 140 5.98 23.01 -11.52
CA ASN A 140 6.37 23.56 -12.82
C ASN A 140 6.76 25.04 -12.71
N LYS A 141 5.99 25.83 -11.95
CA LYS A 141 6.35 27.22 -11.66
C LYS A 141 7.71 27.32 -10.96
N LYS A 142 7.99 26.45 -9.97
CA LYS A 142 9.28 26.41 -9.28
C LYS A 142 10.42 25.93 -10.18
N ILE A 143 10.15 25.03 -11.13
CA ILE A 143 11.12 24.59 -12.14
C ILE A 143 11.41 25.73 -13.12
N GLU A 144 10.39 26.41 -13.62
CA GLU A 144 10.53 27.58 -14.49
C GLU A 144 11.26 28.73 -13.78
N GLU A 145 10.96 29.00 -12.51
CA GLU A 145 11.68 29.98 -11.69
C GLU A 145 13.15 29.59 -11.51
N ARG A 146 13.45 28.31 -11.26
CA ARG A 146 14.85 27.82 -11.22
C ARG A 146 15.56 27.93 -12.57
N GLN A 147 14.86 27.73 -13.68
CA GLN A 147 15.40 27.91 -15.02
C GLN A 147 15.63 29.40 -15.35
N LYS A 148 14.69 30.27 -14.96
CA LYS A 148 14.75 31.73 -15.16
C LYS A 148 15.74 32.43 -14.24
N GLN A 149 15.95 31.93 -13.02
CA GLN A 149 17.00 32.39 -12.12
C GLN A 149 18.41 32.13 -12.66
N GLY A 150 18.51 31.48 -13.82
CA GLY A 150 19.75 31.32 -14.53
C GLY A 150 20.62 30.31 -13.81
N ASP A 151 21.25 29.48 -14.62
CA ASP A 151 22.37 28.64 -14.25
C ASP A 151 23.54 29.54 -13.76
N THR A 152 23.39 30.12 -12.57
CA THR A 152 24.43 30.81 -11.78
C THR A 152 25.00 29.87 -10.73
N GLY A 153 24.41 28.68 -10.59
CA GLY A 153 24.88 27.62 -9.71
C GLY A 153 25.97 26.76 -10.33
N LEU A 154 26.51 25.87 -9.49
CA LEU A 154 27.59 24.91 -9.72
C LEU A 154 27.68 24.33 -11.15
N TRP A 155 26.54 24.06 -11.81
CA TRP A 155 26.49 23.47 -13.15
C TRP A 155 27.04 24.37 -14.26
N ALA A 156 26.80 25.69 -14.21
CA ALA A 156 27.41 26.63 -15.15
C ALA A 156 28.92 26.79 -14.94
N GLN A 157 29.38 26.71 -13.69
CA GLN A 157 30.81 26.68 -13.36
C GLN A 157 31.47 25.40 -13.88
N ILE A 158 30.86 24.23 -13.65
CA ILE A 158 31.33 22.95 -14.18
C ILE A 158 31.40 23.00 -15.72
N LYS A 159 30.40 23.58 -16.37
CA LYS A 159 30.37 23.70 -17.84
C LYS A 159 31.51 24.58 -18.37
N LYS A 160 31.78 25.71 -17.71
CA LYS A 160 32.94 26.57 -18.03
C LYS A 160 34.27 25.86 -17.79
N GLN A 161 34.39 25.12 -16.69
CA GLN A 161 35.61 24.38 -16.35
C GLN A 161 35.90 23.28 -17.39
N SER A 162 34.88 22.52 -17.79
CA SER A 162 35.01 21.49 -18.82
C SER A 162 35.40 22.09 -20.19
N GLN A 163 34.84 23.24 -20.57
CA GLN A 163 35.25 23.93 -21.80
C GLN A 163 36.70 24.42 -21.76
N MET A 164 37.17 24.88 -20.60
CA MET A 164 38.57 25.28 -20.41
C MET A 164 39.53 24.08 -20.51
N ILE A 165 39.19 22.94 -19.89
CA ILE A 165 39.99 21.72 -19.96
C ILE A 165 40.11 21.22 -21.41
N GLN A 166 39.01 21.26 -22.18
CA GLN A 166 39.04 20.86 -23.58
C GLN A 166 39.96 21.75 -24.43
N LYS A 167 39.96 23.07 -24.19
CA LYS A 167 40.87 23.99 -24.88
C LYS A 167 42.34 23.70 -24.54
N ILE A 168 42.65 23.47 -23.26
CA ILE A 168 44.00 23.12 -22.82
C ILE A 168 44.48 21.82 -23.48
N GLN A 169 43.62 20.81 -23.57
CA GLN A 169 43.95 19.55 -24.24
C GLN A 169 44.22 19.75 -25.74
N GLN A 170 43.45 20.61 -26.41
CA GLN A 170 43.65 20.95 -27.82
C GLN A 170 44.98 21.71 -28.04
N GLU A 171 45.29 22.68 -27.19
CA GLU A 171 46.57 23.43 -27.24
C GLU A 171 47.77 22.50 -26.99
N GLN A 172 47.65 21.57 -26.03
CA GLN A 172 48.69 20.57 -25.76
C GLN A 172 48.90 19.62 -26.94
N ALA A 173 47.82 19.16 -27.59
CA ALA A 173 47.90 18.31 -28.78
C ALA A 173 48.56 19.03 -29.97
N GLN A 174 48.25 20.32 -30.17
CA GLN A 174 48.88 21.15 -31.20
C GLN A 174 50.36 21.38 -30.92
N THR A 175 50.73 21.65 -29.66
CA THR A 175 52.13 21.90 -29.26
C THR A 175 52.98 20.62 -29.38
N GLN A 176 52.44 19.46 -29.01
CA GLN A 176 53.11 18.17 -29.18
C GLN A 176 53.26 17.76 -30.65
N GLY A 177 52.24 18.01 -31.48
CA GLY A 177 52.34 17.83 -32.93
C GLY A 177 53.42 18.70 -33.56
N HIS A 178 53.58 19.94 -33.08
CA HIS A 178 54.59 20.87 -33.59
C HIS A 178 56.02 20.49 -33.14
N LEU A 179 56.18 19.91 -31.94
CA LEU A 179 57.46 19.39 -31.44
C LEU A 179 57.88 18.08 -32.14
N SER A 180 56.92 17.23 -32.51
CA SER A 180 57.20 16.00 -33.28
C SER A 180 57.53 16.24 -34.75
N SER A 181 57.14 17.40 -35.30
CA SER A 181 57.50 17.85 -36.66
C SER A 181 58.89 18.49 -36.75
N LYS A 182 59.54 18.79 -35.62
CA LYS A 182 60.87 19.42 -35.53
C LYS A 182 62.00 18.45 -35.13
N ARG A 183 61.72 17.16 -35.00
CA ARG A 183 62.72 16.09 -34.87
C ARG A 183 62.92 15.36 -36.19
#